data_AF-A0A7S7LX20-F1
#
_entry.id   AF-A0A7S7LX20-F1
#
_cell.length_a   1.000
_cell.length_b   1.000
_cell.length_c   1.000
_cell.angle_alpha   90.00
_cell.angle_beta   90.00
_cell.angle_gamma   90.00
#
_symmetry.space_group_name_H-M   'P 1'
#
loop_
_entity.id
_entity.type
_entity.pdbx_description
1 polymer ?
#
loop_
_entity_poly.entity_id
_entity_poly.type
_entity_poly.pdbx_seq_one_letter_code
_entity_poly.pdbx_strand_id
1 'polypeptide(L)'
;MNSEFKNKRLLENAELRLAINIVLEEGNSFLEHNLGSLDISSYQYDINEAVSELSLDEYVISHLVEDYIIQILKSKISFYKYIQELKQAEYDNLDLDYTKIRDLAHKNLGVVRNLRINDARTLLEVIMKEEDLDHLRLCVKALEITALKLNPLCAYETLKLIEVKNTL
;
A
#
# COMPACT_ATOMS: atom_id res chain seq x y z
N MET A 1 -31.89 24.22 -15.17
CA MET A 1 -31.46 22.85 -15.53
C MET A 1 -30.01 22.56 -15.09
N ASN A 2 -29.60 22.96 -13.87
CA ASN A 2 -28.19 22.83 -13.41
C ASN A 2 -28.03 22.61 -11.89
N SER A 3 -29.13 22.54 -11.13
CA SER A 3 -29.12 22.26 -9.69
C SER A 3 -29.07 20.77 -9.39
N GLU A 4 -29.78 19.94 -10.16
CA GLU A 4 -29.77 18.48 -10.02
C GLU A 4 -28.41 17.86 -10.33
N PHE A 5 -27.74 18.27 -11.41
CA PHE A 5 -26.38 17.81 -11.74
C PHE A 5 -25.34 18.23 -10.69
N LYS A 6 -25.48 19.45 -10.14
CA LYS A 6 -24.59 19.96 -9.09
C LYS A 6 -24.81 19.22 -7.77
N ASN A 7 -26.07 18.94 -7.41
CA ASN A 7 -26.41 18.13 -6.23
C ASN A 7 -25.95 16.67 -6.37
N LYS A 8 -26.11 16.07 -7.56
CA LYS A 8 -25.66 14.69 -7.80
C LYS A 8 -24.14 14.55 -7.69
N ARG A 9 -23.36 15.50 -8.25
CA ARG A 9 -21.90 15.53 -8.06
C ARG A 9 -21.48 15.75 -6.61
N LEU A 10 -22.21 16.57 -5.85
CA LEU A 10 -21.92 16.79 -4.43
C LEU A 10 -22.21 15.54 -3.59
N LEU A 11 -23.29 14.81 -3.91
CA LEU A 11 -23.65 13.55 -3.28
C LEU A 11 -22.66 12.43 -3.62
N GLU A 12 -22.29 12.25 -4.89
CA GLU A 12 -21.28 11.27 -5.32
C GLU A 12 -19.92 11.54 -4.65
N ASN A 13 -19.53 12.81 -4.49
CA ASN A 13 -18.32 13.19 -3.75
C ASN A 13 -18.44 12.92 -2.24
N ALA A 14 -19.62 13.07 -1.65
CA ALA A 14 -19.84 12.79 -0.24
C ALA A 14 -19.81 11.29 0.05
N GLU A 15 -20.42 10.48 -0.81
CA GLU A 15 -20.40 9.02 -0.73
C GLU A 15 -18.99 8.46 -0.90
N LEU A 16 -18.21 8.98 -1.87
CA LEU A 16 -16.82 8.58 -2.07
C LEU A 16 -15.94 8.93 -0.86
N ARG A 17 -16.12 10.13 -0.29
CA ARG A 17 -15.40 10.54 0.93
C ARG A 17 -15.75 9.67 2.12
N LEU A 18 -17.03 9.32 2.29
CA LEU A 18 -17.46 8.42 3.35
C LEU A 18 -16.83 7.03 3.18
N ALA A 19 -16.85 6.48 1.96
CA ALA A 19 -16.24 5.20 1.66
C ALA A 19 -14.72 5.20 1.94
N ILE A 20 -14.02 6.26 1.53
CA ILE A 20 -12.60 6.44 1.82
C ILE A 20 -12.35 6.48 3.33
N ASN A 21 -13.13 7.27 4.09
CA ASN A 21 -12.96 7.39 5.53
C ASN A 21 -13.16 6.05 6.25
N ILE A 22 -14.19 5.28 5.89
CA ILE A 22 -14.44 3.95 6.45
C ILE A 22 -13.24 3.03 6.21
N VAL A 23 -12.73 2.99 4.97
CA VAL A 23 -11.57 2.17 4.61
C VAL A 23 -10.31 2.58 5.39
N LEU A 24 -10.11 3.88 5.62
CA LEU A 24 -8.98 4.38 6.42
C LEU A 24 -9.12 4.01 7.91
N GLU A 25 -10.32 4.13 8.49
CA GLU A 25 -10.59 3.74 9.88
C GLU A 25 -10.39 2.23 10.09
N GLU A 26 -10.95 1.40 9.20
CA GLU A 26 -10.75 -0.04 9.21
C GLU A 26 -9.27 -0.40 9.03
N GLY A 27 -8.56 0.32 8.15
CA GLY A 27 -7.14 0.17 7.93
C GLY A 27 -6.32 0.47 9.18
N ASN A 28 -6.58 1.58 9.87
CA ASN A 28 -5.89 1.93 11.12
C ASN A 28 -6.15 0.90 12.21
N SER A 29 -7.42 0.48 12.38
CA SER A 29 -7.77 -0.58 13.31
C SER A 29 -7.03 -1.88 12.99
N PHE A 30 -6.94 -2.26 11.71
CA PHE A 30 -6.16 -3.43 11.28
C PHE A 30 -4.68 -3.31 11.68
N LEU A 31 -4.04 -2.16 11.43
CA LEU A 31 -2.64 -1.94 11.77
C LEU A 31 -2.40 -2.02 13.28
N GLU A 32 -3.26 -1.41 14.09
CA GLU A 32 -3.14 -1.43 15.55
C GLU A 32 -3.28 -2.85 16.12
N HIS A 33 -4.29 -3.60 15.65
CA HIS A 33 -4.58 -4.93 16.18
C HIS A 33 -3.54 -5.99 15.77
N ASN A 34 -3.01 -5.90 14.55
CA ASN A 34 -2.16 -6.95 13.98
C ASN A 34 -0.67 -6.59 13.99
N LEU A 35 -0.33 -5.30 13.93
CA LEU A 35 1.03 -4.80 13.72
C LEU A 35 1.36 -3.63 14.66
N GLY A 36 0.64 -3.50 15.78
CA GLY A 36 0.82 -2.39 16.73
C GLY A 36 2.22 -2.29 17.31
N SER A 37 2.98 -3.40 17.36
CA SER A 37 4.39 -3.42 17.77
C SER A 37 5.34 -2.69 16.81
N LEU A 38 4.91 -2.42 15.58
CA LEU A 38 5.72 -1.75 14.55
C LEU A 38 5.57 -0.21 14.57
N ASP A 39 4.65 0.33 15.38
CA ASP A 39 4.39 1.77 15.52
C ASP A 39 4.14 2.50 14.17
N ILE A 40 3.40 1.85 13.27
CA ILE A 40 3.10 2.35 11.91
C ILE A 40 1.69 2.93 11.75
N SER A 41 0.77 2.68 12.69
CA SER A 41 -0.64 3.11 12.57
C SER A 41 -0.78 4.63 12.64
N SER A 42 -0.01 5.27 13.51
CA SER A 42 -0.02 6.72 13.78
C SER A 42 0.75 7.55 12.75
N TYR A 43 1.58 6.91 11.91
CA TYR A 43 2.43 7.61 10.96
C TYR A 43 1.62 8.46 9.97
N GLN A 44 2.08 9.70 9.77
CA GLN A 44 1.59 10.62 8.75
C GLN A 44 2.77 11.06 7.90
N TYR A 45 2.63 10.92 6.59
CA TYR A 45 3.68 11.28 5.66
C TYR A 45 3.79 12.81 5.52
N ASP A 46 4.98 13.35 5.76
CA ASP A 46 5.31 14.75 5.49
C ASP A 46 6.09 14.86 4.18
N ILE A 47 5.43 15.38 3.14
CA ILE A 47 6.03 15.56 1.82
C ILE A 47 7.24 16.50 1.84
N ASN A 48 7.32 17.42 2.82
CA ASN A 48 8.40 18.38 2.93
C ASN A 48 9.75 17.71 3.23
N GLU A 49 9.76 16.56 3.91
CA GLU A 49 10.97 15.79 4.15
C GLU A 49 11.60 15.36 2.82
N ALA A 50 10.79 14.78 1.93
CA ALA A 50 11.25 14.33 0.62
C ALA A 50 11.60 15.51 -0.31
N VAL A 51 10.82 16.60 -0.29
CA VAL A 51 11.11 17.84 -1.04
C VAL A 51 12.46 18.41 -0.64
N SER A 52 12.70 18.57 0.67
CA SER A 52 13.94 19.14 1.19
C SER A 52 15.15 18.28 0.88
N GLU A 53 15.02 16.95 1.00
CA GLU A 53 16.16 16.05 0.81
C GLU A 53 16.51 15.85 -0.66
N LEU A 54 15.50 15.68 -1.52
CA LEU A 54 15.70 15.45 -2.94
C LEU A 54 15.94 16.75 -3.72
N SER A 55 15.70 17.91 -3.10
CA SER A 55 15.79 19.23 -3.76
C SER A 55 14.93 19.30 -5.02
N LEU A 56 13.72 18.73 -4.96
CA LEU A 56 12.75 18.69 -6.04
C LEU A 56 11.50 19.46 -5.64
N ASP A 57 10.77 19.98 -6.64
CA ASP A 57 9.49 20.63 -6.40
C ASP A 57 8.47 19.65 -5.81
N GLU A 58 7.61 20.15 -4.91
CA GLU A 58 6.53 19.38 -4.28
C GLU A 58 5.63 18.67 -5.30
N TYR A 59 5.38 19.32 -6.45
CA TYR A 59 4.63 18.73 -7.55
C TYR A 59 5.28 17.44 -8.08
N VAL A 60 6.61 17.46 -8.24
CA VAL A 60 7.38 16.29 -8.73
C VAL A 60 7.35 15.18 -7.68
N ILE A 61 7.56 15.52 -6.41
CA ILE A 61 7.47 14.54 -5.31
C ILE A 61 6.07 13.93 -5.23
N SER A 62 5.02 14.73 -5.40
CA SER A 62 3.64 14.24 -5.39
C SER A 62 3.41 13.19 -6.48
N HIS A 63 3.90 13.43 -7.70
CA HIS A 63 3.81 12.45 -8.79
C HIS A 63 4.60 11.17 -8.49
N LEU A 64 5.79 11.30 -7.89
CA LEU A 64 6.57 10.12 -7.49
C LEU A 64 5.88 9.30 -6.40
N VAL A 65 5.17 9.96 -5.48
CA VAL A 65 4.33 9.28 -4.47
C VAL A 65 3.16 8.54 -5.14
N GLU A 66 2.49 9.15 -6.11
CA GLU A 66 1.44 8.49 -6.89
C GLU A 66 1.97 7.27 -7.68
N ASP A 67 3.13 7.42 -8.33
CA ASP A 67 3.81 6.33 -9.02
C ASP A 67 4.15 5.18 -8.05
N TYR A 68 4.62 5.51 -6.85
CA TYR A 68 4.86 4.54 -5.79
C TYR A 68 3.57 3.82 -5.36
N ILE A 69 2.47 4.54 -5.14
CA ILE A 69 1.17 3.96 -4.79
C ILE A 69 0.74 2.95 -5.86
N ILE A 70 0.83 3.33 -7.13
CA ILE A 70 0.51 2.43 -8.25
C ILE A 70 1.43 1.20 -8.23
N GLN A 71 2.73 1.40 -8.01
CA GLN A 71 3.72 0.32 -7.99
C GLN A 71 3.47 -0.66 -6.84
N ILE A 72 3.21 -0.19 -5.62
CA ILE A 72 3.05 -1.04 -4.45
C ILE A 72 1.73 -1.81 -4.50
N LEU A 73 0.66 -1.21 -5.00
CA LEU A 73 -0.63 -1.88 -5.20
C LEU A 73 -0.57 -2.95 -6.29
N LYS A 74 0.24 -2.76 -7.34
CA LYS A 74 0.56 -3.83 -8.30
C LYS A 74 1.44 -4.91 -7.67
N SER A 75 2.47 -4.52 -6.93
CA SER A 75 3.40 -5.44 -6.27
C SER A 75 2.69 -6.32 -5.24
N LYS A 76 1.65 -5.83 -4.56
CA LYS A 76 0.76 -6.60 -3.67
C LYS A 76 0.27 -7.90 -4.31
N ILE A 77 -0.11 -7.85 -5.59
CA ILE A 77 -0.58 -9.03 -6.34
C ILE A 77 0.55 -10.06 -6.43
N SER A 78 1.76 -9.62 -6.80
CA SER A 78 2.93 -10.47 -6.87
C SER A 78 3.34 -11.02 -5.50
N PHE A 79 3.30 -10.21 -4.45
CA PHE A 79 3.55 -10.67 -3.08
C PHE A 79 2.59 -11.79 -2.68
N TYR A 80 1.28 -11.60 -2.83
CA TYR A 80 0.32 -12.65 -2.50
C TYR A 80 0.50 -13.91 -3.35
N LYS A 81 0.82 -13.76 -4.63
CA LYS A 81 1.16 -14.90 -5.50
C LYS A 81 2.35 -15.67 -4.93
N TYR A 82 3.45 -15.01 -4.57
CA TYR A 82 4.64 -15.67 -4.05
C TYR A 82 4.40 -16.29 -2.67
N ILE A 83 3.61 -15.65 -1.80
CA ILE A 83 3.21 -16.26 -0.54
C ILE A 83 2.37 -17.53 -0.78
N GLN A 84 1.47 -17.52 -1.77
CA GLN A 84 0.69 -18.71 -2.13
C GLN A 84 1.58 -19.82 -2.68
N GLU A 85 2.58 -19.48 -3.51
CA GLU A 85 3.60 -20.45 -3.98
C GLU A 85 4.34 -21.09 -2.80
N LEU A 86 4.73 -20.30 -1.79
CA LEU A 86 5.37 -20.80 -0.57
C LEU A 86 4.45 -21.68 0.28
N LYS A 87 3.18 -21.28 0.45
CA LYS A 87 2.19 -22.10 1.19
C LYS A 87 1.97 -23.45 0.51
N GLN A 88 1.99 -23.48 -0.82
CA GLN A 88 1.89 -24.73 -1.57
C GLN A 88 3.14 -25.59 -1.38
N ALA A 89 4.34 -24.99 -1.44
CA ALA A 89 5.59 -25.69 -1.18
C ALA A 89 5.65 -26.26 0.26
N GLU A 90 5.17 -25.51 1.25
CA GLU A 90 5.06 -25.96 2.65
C GLU A 90 4.14 -27.17 2.76
N TYR A 91 2.97 -27.13 2.12
CA TYR A 91 2.03 -28.26 2.07
C TYR A 91 2.64 -29.49 1.39
N ASP A 92 3.41 -29.28 0.33
CA ASP A 92 4.09 -30.33 -0.43
C ASP A 92 5.40 -30.82 0.24
N ASN A 93 5.75 -30.30 1.42
CA ASN A 93 7.00 -30.58 2.15
C ASN A 93 8.27 -30.31 1.33
N LEU A 94 8.25 -29.23 0.54
CA LEU A 94 9.39 -28.72 -0.21
C LEU A 94 10.11 -27.61 0.57
N ASP A 95 11.38 -27.40 0.26
CA ASP A 95 12.14 -26.27 0.81
C ASP A 95 11.52 -24.94 0.36
N LEU A 96 11.36 -24.02 1.33
CA LEU A 96 10.75 -22.71 1.10
C LEU A 96 11.79 -21.72 0.58
N ASP A 97 11.62 -21.27 -0.67
CA ASP A 97 12.46 -20.25 -1.28
C ASP A 97 11.80 -18.85 -1.24
N TYR A 98 12.26 -18.03 -0.30
CA TYR A 98 11.78 -16.67 -0.09
C TYR A 98 12.41 -15.63 -1.04
N THR A 99 13.32 -16.03 -1.94
CA THR A 99 14.09 -15.10 -2.78
C THR A 99 13.20 -14.11 -3.54
N LYS A 100 12.12 -14.60 -4.16
CA LYS A 100 11.18 -13.76 -4.93
C LYS A 100 10.52 -12.67 -4.07
N ILE A 101 10.14 -13.01 -2.85
CA ILE A 101 9.52 -12.05 -1.91
C ILE A 101 10.55 -11.02 -1.47
N ARG A 102 11.75 -11.47 -1.09
CA ARG A 102 12.84 -10.60 -0.61
C ARG A 102 13.32 -9.64 -1.70
N ASP A 103 13.43 -10.11 -2.94
CA ASP A 103 13.80 -9.27 -4.10
C ASP A 103 12.72 -8.22 -4.40
N LEU A 104 11.45 -8.61 -4.36
CA LEU A 104 10.34 -7.67 -4.57
C LEU A 104 10.28 -6.63 -3.45
N ALA A 105 10.50 -7.04 -2.21
CA ALA A 105 10.59 -6.13 -1.07
C ALA A 105 11.76 -5.16 -1.20
N HIS A 106 12.96 -5.65 -1.56
CA HIS A 106 14.14 -4.82 -1.75
C HIS A 106 13.94 -3.75 -2.85
N LYS A 107 13.31 -4.12 -3.97
CA LYS A 107 13.00 -3.16 -5.05
C LYS A 107 12.08 -2.03 -4.58
N ASN A 108 11.01 -2.37 -3.86
CA ASN A 108 10.10 -1.38 -3.31
C ASN A 108 10.74 -0.57 -2.17
N LEU A 109 11.64 -1.18 -1.40
CA LEU A 109 12.37 -0.54 -0.30
C LEU A 109 13.26 0.60 -0.80
N GLY A 110 13.87 0.45 -1.98
CA GLY A 110 14.62 1.53 -2.62
C GLY A 110 13.76 2.78 -2.88
N VAL A 111 12.54 2.59 -3.36
CA VAL A 111 11.61 3.70 -3.68
C VAL A 111 11.16 4.43 -2.41
N VAL A 112 10.68 3.69 -1.40
CA VAL A 112 10.16 4.32 -0.17
C VAL A 112 11.24 5.02 0.64
N ARG A 113 12.50 4.58 0.55
CA ARG A 113 13.63 5.25 1.20
C ARG A 113 13.92 6.62 0.59
N ASN A 114 13.84 6.71 -0.74
CA ASN A 114 14.02 7.98 -1.46
C ASN A 114 12.87 8.95 -1.14
N LEU A 115 11.64 8.43 -1.05
CA LEU A 115 10.46 9.23 -0.77
C LEU A 115 10.15 9.42 0.71
N ARG A 116 10.99 8.94 1.64
CA ARG A 116 10.75 9.05 3.10
C ARG A 116 9.39 8.53 3.57
N ILE A 117 8.92 7.44 2.99
CA ILE A 117 7.67 6.78 3.39
C ILE A 117 7.99 5.74 4.47
N ASN A 118 8.07 6.18 5.73
CA ASN A 118 8.66 5.39 6.80
C ASN A 118 7.82 4.18 7.26
N ASP A 119 6.50 4.27 7.25
CA ASP A 119 5.62 3.13 7.58
C ASP A 119 5.81 1.96 6.58
N ALA A 120 5.79 2.26 5.29
CA ALA A 120 6.04 1.27 4.24
C ALA A 120 7.48 0.75 4.27
N ARG A 121 8.46 1.61 4.60
CA ARG A 121 9.85 1.20 4.81
C ARG A 121 9.95 0.13 5.91
N THR A 122 9.35 0.37 7.08
CA THR A 122 9.34 -0.58 8.19
C THR A 122 8.75 -1.92 7.77
N LEU A 123 7.60 -1.91 7.09
CA LEU A 123 6.95 -3.12 6.58
C LEU A 123 7.83 -3.90 5.59
N LEU A 124 8.49 -3.21 4.66
CA LEU A 124 9.36 -3.85 3.67
C LEU A 124 10.63 -4.43 4.32
N GLU A 125 11.18 -3.77 5.34
CA GLU A 125 12.30 -4.29 6.12
C GLU A 125 11.93 -5.54 6.94
N VAL A 126 10.68 -5.62 7.44
CA VAL A 126 10.12 -6.83 8.07
C VAL A 126 9.97 -7.94 7.03
N ILE A 127 9.33 -7.68 5.89
CA ILE A 127 9.10 -8.67 4.82
C ILE A 127 10.41 -9.29 4.33
N MET A 128 11.51 -8.53 4.29
CA MET A 128 12.81 -9.05 3.87
C MET A 128 13.36 -10.16 4.77
N LYS A 129 12.92 -10.22 6.03
CA LYS A 129 13.46 -11.13 7.06
C LYS A 129 12.42 -12.14 7.56
N GLU A 130 11.15 -11.87 7.35
CA GLU A 130 10.05 -12.71 7.82
C GLU A 130 10.00 -14.05 7.08
N GLU A 131 9.69 -15.10 7.83
CA GLU A 131 9.52 -16.46 7.33
C GLU A 131 8.14 -17.02 7.65
N ASP A 132 7.43 -16.47 8.64
CA ASP A 132 6.02 -16.77 8.91
C ASP A 132 5.14 -16.27 7.76
N LEU A 133 4.53 -17.23 7.06
CA LEU A 133 3.70 -16.97 5.88
C LEU A 133 2.41 -16.21 6.20
N ASP A 134 1.86 -16.35 7.41
CA ASP A 134 0.68 -15.59 7.82
C ASP A 134 1.05 -14.17 8.22
N HIS A 135 2.16 -13.97 8.93
CA HIS A 135 2.67 -12.63 9.22
C HIS A 135 3.06 -11.88 7.93
N LEU A 136 3.66 -12.55 6.95
CA LEU A 136 3.91 -11.98 5.62
C LEU A 136 2.62 -11.47 4.96
N ARG A 137 1.50 -12.20 5.05
CA ARG A 137 0.22 -11.75 4.50
C ARG A 137 -0.31 -10.51 5.20
N LEU A 138 -0.13 -10.41 6.53
CA LEU A 138 -0.50 -9.23 7.31
C LEU A 138 0.35 -8.02 6.88
N CYS A 139 1.66 -8.19 6.72
CA CYS A 139 2.56 -7.13 6.25
C CYS A 139 2.19 -6.65 4.84
N VAL A 140 1.86 -7.56 3.92
CA VAL A 140 1.44 -7.20 2.55
C VAL A 140 0.09 -6.47 2.56
N LYS A 141 -0.83 -6.85 3.44
CA LYS A 141 -2.09 -6.11 3.63
C LYS A 141 -1.82 -4.71 4.19
N ALA A 142 -0.90 -4.58 5.12
CA ALA A 142 -0.50 -3.30 5.68
C ALA A 142 0.12 -2.38 4.63
N LEU A 143 0.90 -2.90 3.67
CA LEU A 143 1.43 -2.08 2.56
C LEU A 143 0.33 -1.42 1.73
N GLU A 144 -0.78 -2.12 1.47
CA GLU A 144 -1.95 -1.52 0.83
C GLU A 144 -2.55 -0.39 1.67
N ILE A 145 -2.69 -0.61 2.98
CA ILE A 145 -3.22 0.39 3.90
C ILE A 145 -2.32 1.64 3.93
N THR A 146 -1.00 1.46 3.95
CA THR A 146 -0.06 2.60 3.87
C THR A 146 -0.21 3.37 2.55
N ALA A 147 -0.46 2.68 1.43
CA ALA A 147 -0.70 3.34 0.14
C ALA A 147 -2.02 4.13 0.13
N LEU A 148 -3.07 3.58 0.74
CA LEU A 148 -4.35 4.28 0.94
C LEU A 148 -4.18 5.53 1.81
N LYS A 149 -3.37 5.47 2.87
CA LYS A 149 -3.08 6.62 3.74
C LYS A 149 -2.34 7.75 3.01
N LEU A 150 -1.46 7.42 2.06
CA LEU A 150 -0.67 8.41 1.31
C LEU A 150 -1.55 9.26 0.37
N ASN A 151 -2.36 8.61 -0.46
CA ASN A 151 -3.31 9.29 -1.33
C ASN A 151 -4.52 8.36 -1.56
N PRO A 152 -5.60 8.53 -0.79
CA PRO A 152 -6.74 7.62 -0.83
C PRO A 152 -7.44 7.57 -2.19
N LEU A 153 -7.50 8.70 -2.90
CA LEU A 153 -8.15 8.78 -4.20
C LEU A 153 -7.35 7.99 -5.25
N CYS A 154 -6.04 8.27 -5.37
CA CYS A 154 -5.15 7.57 -6.28
C CYS A 154 -5.15 6.04 -6.02
N ALA A 155 -5.07 5.65 -4.74
CA ALA A 155 -5.10 4.25 -4.36
C ALA A 155 -6.43 3.58 -4.70
N TYR A 156 -7.56 4.22 -4.41
CA TYR A 156 -8.90 3.69 -4.72
C TYR A 156 -9.10 3.50 -6.23
N GLU A 157 -8.74 4.50 -7.03
CA GLU A 157 -8.82 4.43 -8.49
C GLU A 157 -7.92 3.32 -9.05
N THR A 158 -6.71 3.19 -8.51
CA THR A 158 -5.76 2.14 -8.90
C THR A 158 -6.32 0.75 -8.60
N LEU A 159 -6.89 0.54 -7.40
CA LEU A 159 -7.52 -0.72 -7.02
C LEU A 159 -8.68 -1.08 -7.97
N LYS A 160 -9.54 -0.11 -8.31
CA LYS A 160 -10.62 -0.30 -9.27
C LYS A 160 -10.12 -0.70 -10.66
N LEU A 161 -9.04 -0.09 -11.13
CA LEU A 161 -8.42 -0.46 -12.41
C LEU A 161 -7.83 -1.87 -12.39
N ILE A 162 -7.22 -2.27 -11.27
CA ILE A 162 -6.71 -3.64 -11.08
C ILE A 162 -7.86 -4.65 -11.11
N GLU A 163 -8.97 -4.37 -10.40
CA GLU A 163 -10.17 -5.21 -10.38
C GLU A 163 -10.70 -5.45 -11.81
N VAL A 164 -10.90 -4.38 -12.58
CA VAL A 164 -11.41 -4.47 -13.96
C VAL A 164 -10.50 -5.30 -14.86
N LYS A 165 -9.18 -5.13 -14.76
CA LYS A 165 -8.23 -5.90 -15.57
C LYS A 165 -8.20 -7.39 -15.26
N ASN A 166 -8.48 -7.78 -14.01
CA ASN A 166 -8.51 -9.18 -13.61
C ASN A 166 -9.84 -9.88 -13.96
N THR A 167 -10.89 -9.12 -14.29
CA THR A 167 -12.19 -9.64 -14.72
C THR A 167 -12.36 -9.77 -16.23
N LEU A 168 -11.39 -9.30 -17.02
CA LEU A 168 -11.33 -9.41 -18.49
C LEU A 168 -10.41 -10.57 -18.89
#